data_AF-A0A969ENU4-F1
#
_entry.id   AF-A0A969ENU4-F1
#
_cell.length_a   1.000
_cell.length_b   1.000
_cell.length_c   1.000
_cell.angle_alpha   90.00
_cell.angle_beta   90.00
_cell.angle_gamma   90.00
#
_symmetry.space_group_name_H-M   'P 1'
#
loop_
_entity.id
_entity.type
_entity.pdbx_description
1 polymer ?
#
loop_
_entity_poly.entity_id
_entity_poly.type
_entity_poly.pdbx_seq_one_letter_code
_entity_poly.pdbx_strand_id
1 'polypeptide(L)'
;DIPSEVFSQMLDIEEQVIALRGLPPNGEFDRALITPAELGERVSNDFFEDYTPEDARQDALVLAAFGLIEPDFDFFTFYVDLLSEGIAGFYDNETKEMVVVQGESFAGPERITYAHEYTHALQDQNYDFKNGLQFDDEPCEEDSERCAAIQALIEGDATVTELEWFLAHSTSQDQRDIQEFYGSYESPVFDTAPPFMQDDFIFPYNQGYEFVNSLFEAGGFPAVDAAYNNLPVSTEQILHPELYPNDTPILVTLPDLLPILGEGWTLLDENVMGEWYTYLILARGIDPDTQLDDDNAADAAAGWGGDAYAVYLSPAGDATALVMKTVWDTSADAGEFAQAFEEYASARFGSPTGNLMWNSSGTVTLFSLDGDQTLWVAAPDLATAQALLAASQP
;
A
#
# COMPACT_ATOMS: atom_id res chain seq x y z
N ASP A 1 -13.94 10.65 -29.09
CA ASP A 1 -15.41 10.66 -29.07
C ASP A 1 -15.95 9.27 -28.77
N ILE A 2 -16.66 9.13 -27.64
CA ILE A 2 -17.29 7.87 -27.23
C ILE A 2 -18.47 7.55 -28.18
N PRO A 3 -18.56 6.35 -28.77
CA PRO A 3 -19.70 5.96 -29.60
C PRO A 3 -21.02 6.06 -28.83
N SER A 4 -22.10 6.54 -29.48
CA SER A 4 -23.38 6.80 -28.79
C SER A 4 -24.00 5.56 -28.15
N GLU A 5 -23.76 4.37 -28.71
CA GLU A 5 -24.22 3.10 -28.14
C GLU A 5 -23.45 2.73 -26.86
N VAL A 6 -22.15 3.03 -26.81
CA VAL A 6 -21.32 2.81 -25.62
C VAL A 6 -21.71 3.81 -24.54
N PHE A 7 -21.88 5.08 -24.91
CA PHE A 7 -22.33 6.11 -23.97
C PHE A 7 -23.70 5.78 -23.35
N SER A 8 -24.63 5.19 -24.12
CA SER A 8 -25.91 4.73 -23.55
C SER A 8 -25.73 3.61 -22.52
N GLN A 9 -24.80 2.68 -22.74
CA GLN A 9 -24.51 1.60 -21.79
C GLN A 9 -23.85 2.13 -20.52
N MET A 10 -22.95 3.10 -20.66
CA MET A 10 -22.35 3.81 -19.54
C MET A 10 -23.43 4.43 -18.64
N LEU A 11 -24.37 5.18 -19.22
CA LEU A 11 -25.49 5.75 -18.46
C LEU A 11 -26.37 4.69 -17.78
N ASP A 12 -26.60 3.55 -18.44
CA ASP A 12 -27.36 2.45 -17.84
C ASP A 12 -26.61 1.86 -16.62
N ILE A 13 -25.28 1.74 -16.68
CA ILE A 13 -24.44 1.29 -15.55
C ILE A 13 -24.45 2.33 -14.43
N GLU A 14 -24.35 3.62 -14.77
CA GLU A 14 -24.41 4.71 -13.77
C GLU A 14 -25.70 4.65 -12.96
N GLU A 15 -26.86 4.51 -13.62
CA GLU A 15 -28.14 4.37 -12.92
C GLU A 15 -28.19 3.13 -12.01
N GLN A 16 -27.57 2.02 -12.43
CA GLN A 16 -27.50 0.78 -11.65
C GLN A 16 -26.61 0.94 -10.43
N VAL A 17 -25.42 1.52 -10.58
CA VAL A 17 -24.50 1.79 -9.48
C VAL A 17 -25.11 2.77 -8.48
N ILE A 18 -25.75 3.85 -8.93
CA ILE A 18 -26.49 4.76 -8.04
C ILE A 18 -27.55 4.00 -7.23
N ALA A 19 -28.30 3.12 -7.89
CA ALA A 19 -29.36 2.35 -7.23
C ALA A 19 -28.84 1.31 -6.23
N LEU A 20 -27.68 0.70 -6.51
CA LEU A 20 -27.02 -0.27 -5.65
C LEU A 20 -26.32 0.42 -4.47
N ARG A 21 -25.37 1.31 -4.76
CA ARG A 21 -24.49 1.93 -3.78
C ARG A 21 -25.20 2.98 -2.93
N GLY A 22 -26.21 3.64 -3.48
CA GLY A 22 -27.05 4.61 -2.78
C GLY A 22 -26.44 6.01 -2.61
N LEU A 23 -25.24 6.26 -3.16
CA LEU A 23 -24.63 7.59 -3.16
C LEU A 23 -25.26 8.48 -4.26
N PRO A 24 -25.68 9.71 -3.95
CA PRO A 24 -26.23 10.61 -4.94
C PRO A 24 -25.11 11.22 -5.81
N PRO A 25 -25.32 11.38 -7.13
CA PRO A 25 -24.41 12.14 -7.97
C PRO A 25 -24.53 13.64 -7.64
N ASN A 26 -23.42 14.25 -7.18
CA ASN A 26 -23.37 15.64 -6.73
C ASN A 26 -22.42 16.52 -7.58
N GLY A 27 -21.81 15.98 -8.64
CA GLY A 27 -20.86 16.68 -9.48
C GLY A 27 -20.95 16.28 -10.95
N GLU A 28 -20.23 17.01 -11.78
CA GLU A 28 -19.96 16.64 -13.17
C GLU A 28 -18.58 15.98 -13.25
N PHE A 29 -18.41 15.08 -14.20
CA PHE A 29 -17.15 14.43 -14.51
C PHE A 29 -17.10 14.10 -16.00
N ASP A 30 -15.90 14.09 -16.56
CA ASP A 30 -15.66 13.73 -17.95
C ASP A 30 -15.46 12.21 -18.10
N ARG A 31 -15.67 11.69 -19.31
CA ARG A 31 -15.48 10.27 -19.63
C ARG A 31 -14.53 10.14 -20.80
N ALA A 32 -13.56 9.26 -20.67
CA ALA A 32 -12.66 8.87 -21.75
C ALA A 32 -12.63 7.36 -21.94
N LEU A 33 -12.51 6.96 -23.21
CA LEU A 33 -12.11 5.62 -23.61
C LEU A 33 -10.77 5.75 -24.29
N ILE A 34 -9.75 5.12 -23.72
CA ILE A 34 -8.39 5.19 -24.22
C ILE A 34 -7.88 3.80 -24.58
N THR A 35 -6.91 3.76 -25.47
CA THR A 35 -6.17 2.54 -25.80
C THR A 35 -5.06 2.30 -24.77
N PRO A 36 -4.53 1.06 -24.64
CA PRO A 36 -3.37 0.81 -23.78
C PRO A 36 -2.14 1.66 -24.11
N ALA A 37 -1.97 2.06 -25.39
CA ALA A 37 -0.88 2.95 -25.78
C ALA A 37 -1.07 4.38 -25.25
N GLU A 38 -2.30 4.89 -25.26
CA GLU A 38 -2.63 6.20 -24.67
C GLU A 38 -2.53 6.16 -23.14
N LEU A 39 -2.84 5.02 -22.51
CA LEU A 39 -2.64 4.82 -21.07
C LEU A 39 -1.17 4.97 -20.69
N GLY A 40 -0.25 4.33 -21.41
CA GLY A 40 1.18 4.47 -21.13
C GLY A 40 1.71 5.91 -21.27
N GLU A 41 1.16 6.69 -22.21
CA GLU A 41 1.45 8.12 -22.31
C GLU A 41 0.89 8.90 -21.11
N ARG A 42 -0.31 8.55 -20.61
CA ARG A 42 -0.93 9.20 -19.46
C ARG A 42 -0.18 8.90 -18.15
N VAL A 43 0.14 7.63 -17.90
CA VAL A 43 0.93 7.22 -16.73
C VAL A 43 2.26 7.97 -16.71
N SER A 44 2.97 8.03 -17.84
CA SER A 44 4.29 8.68 -17.90
C SER A 44 4.24 10.21 -17.72
N ASN A 45 3.17 10.87 -18.16
CA ASN A 45 3.10 12.33 -18.18
C ASN A 45 2.33 12.92 -16.99
N ASP A 46 1.31 12.22 -16.49
CA ASP A 46 0.36 12.76 -15.52
C ASP A 46 0.61 12.14 -14.13
N PHE A 47 0.75 10.81 -14.03
CA PHE A 47 0.89 10.12 -12.73
C PHE A 47 2.26 10.35 -12.09
N PHE A 48 3.28 10.54 -12.91
CA PHE A 48 4.66 10.78 -12.47
C PHE A 48 5.15 12.19 -12.83
N GLU A 49 4.24 13.17 -13.02
CA GLU A 49 4.63 14.55 -13.38
C GLU A 49 5.60 15.14 -12.34
N ASP A 50 5.29 14.94 -11.05
CA ASP A 50 6.06 15.45 -9.92
C ASP A 50 7.04 14.42 -9.32
N TYR A 51 7.02 13.17 -9.80
CA TYR A 51 7.89 12.10 -9.31
C TYR A 51 9.19 12.02 -10.10
N THR A 52 10.30 12.42 -9.48
CA THR A 52 11.59 12.50 -10.18
C THR A 52 12.39 11.20 -10.09
N PRO A 53 13.36 10.96 -11.00
CA PRO A 53 14.28 9.83 -10.87
C PRO A 53 15.12 9.85 -9.58
N GLU A 54 15.26 11.01 -8.93
CA GLU A 54 15.93 11.10 -7.64
C GLU A 54 15.02 10.61 -6.51
N ASP A 55 13.72 10.93 -6.55
CA ASP A 55 12.73 10.43 -5.58
C ASP A 55 12.65 8.90 -5.67
N ALA A 56 12.54 8.36 -6.89
CA ALA A 56 12.57 6.92 -7.13
C ALA A 56 13.85 6.23 -6.62
N ARG A 57 14.99 6.93 -6.69
CA ARG A 57 16.24 6.42 -6.13
C ARG A 57 16.21 6.42 -4.60
N GLN A 58 15.58 7.41 -3.99
CA GLN A 58 15.46 7.51 -2.53
C GLN A 58 14.52 6.43 -1.99
N ASP A 59 13.35 6.24 -2.61
CA ASP A 59 12.40 5.16 -2.28
C ASP A 59 13.05 3.80 -2.39
N ALA A 60 13.80 3.58 -3.47
CA ALA A 60 14.51 2.32 -3.67
C ALA A 60 15.53 2.05 -2.55
N LEU A 61 16.23 3.07 -2.06
CA LEU A 61 17.18 2.94 -0.95
C LEU A 61 16.49 2.68 0.39
N VAL A 62 15.31 3.27 0.63
CA VAL A 62 14.49 3.03 1.82
C VAL A 62 14.02 1.57 1.83
N LEU A 63 13.38 1.12 0.76
CA LEU A 63 12.90 -0.27 0.62
C LEU A 63 14.04 -1.29 0.66
N ALA A 64 15.20 -0.97 0.08
CA ALA A 64 16.38 -1.81 0.15
C ALA A 64 16.98 -1.89 1.57
N ALA A 65 16.88 -0.82 2.38
CA ALA A 65 17.27 -0.87 3.79
C ALA A 65 16.45 -1.92 4.56
N PHE A 66 15.16 -2.03 4.24
CA PHE A 66 14.27 -3.08 4.75
C PHE A 66 14.43 -4.44 4.08
N GLY A 67 15.10 -4.51 2.92
CA GLY A 67 15.37 -5.76 2.19
C GLY A 67 14.26 -6.21 1.28
N LEU A 68 13.39 -5.30 0.89
CA LEU A 68 12.24 -5.57 0.03
C LEU A 68 12.64 -5.56 -1.45
N ILE A 69 13.65 -4.77 -1.83
CA ILE A 69 14.21 -4.70 -3.19
C ILE A 69 15.74 -4.60 -3.20
N GLU A 70 16.34 -4.74 -4.39
CA GLU A 70 17.75 -4.43 -4.60
C GLU A 70 17.98 -2.90 -4.57
N PRO A 71 19.12 -2.42 -4.04
CA PRO A 71 19.43 -0.98 -4.01
C PRO A 71 19.51 -0.29 -5.38
N ASP A 72 19.73 -1.04 -6.46
CA ASP A 72 19.81 -0.54 -7.84
C ASP A 72 18.58 -0.89 -8.69
N PHE A 73 17.49 -1.32 -8.05
CA PHE A 73 16.22 -1.56 -8.74
C PHE A 73 15.71 -0.28 -9.42
N ASP A 74 15.37 -0.39 -10.70
CA ASP A 74 14.84 0.73 -11.50
C ASP A 74 13.36 0.96 -11.17
N PHE A 75 13.12 1.51 -9.99
CA PHE A 75 11.79 1.69 -9.40
C PHE A 75 10.87 2.53 -10.29
N PHE A 76 11.39 3.62 -10.85
CA PHE A 76 10.64 4.52 -11.73
C PHE A 76 10.14 3.80 -12.98
N THR A 77 11.05 3.15 -13.73
CA THR A 77 10.67 2.46 -14.96
C THR A 77 9.72 1.31 -14.68
N PHE A 78 9.96 0.57 -13.60
CA PHE A 78 9.10 -0.53 -13.19
C PHE A 78 7.66 -0.06 -12.92
N TYR A 79 7.47 1.01 -12.15
CA TYR A 79 6.13 1.52 -11.84
C TYR A 79 5.41 2.07 -13.08
N VAL A 80 6.12 2.77 -13.98
CA VAL A 80 5.54 3.21 -15.26
C VAL A 80 5.05 2.01 -16.07
N ASP A 81 5.87 0.96 -16.18
CA ASP A 81 5.52 -0.25 -16.91
C ASP A 81 4.36 -1.00 -16.24
N LEU A 82 4.36 -1.09 -14.91
CA LEU A 82 3.34 -1.79 -14.12
C LEU A 82 1.96 -1.13 -14.27
N LEU A 83 1.89 0.20 -14.06
CA LEU A 83 0.62 0.93 -14.17
C LEU A 83 0.11 0.96 -15.62
N SER A 84 1.01 0.98 -16.60
CA SER A 84 0.64 0.89 -18.02
C SER A 84 0.11 -0.50 -18.42
N GLU A 85 0.41 -1.55 -17.65
CA GLU A 85 -0.03 -2.93 -17.87
C GLU A 85 -1.30 -3.28 -17.08
N GLY A 86 -1.35 -2.88 -15.80
CA GLY A 86 -2.34 -3.38 -14.83
C GLY A 86 -3.63 -2.57 -14.74
N ILE A 87 -3.64 -1.31 -15.21
CA ILE A 87 -4.81 -0.44 -15.06
C ILE A 87 -5.82 -0.72 -16.17
N ALA A 88 -6.99 -1.26 -15.81
CA ALA A 88 -8.13 -1.44 -16.71
C ALA A 88 -9.00 -0.17 -16.84
N GLY A 89 -8.95 0.70 -15.84
CA GLY A 89 -9.65 1.97 -15.74
C GLY A 89 -9.14 2.75 -14.52
N PHE A 90 -9.41 4.04 -14.48
CA PHE A 90 -9.13 4.87 -13.30
C PHE A 90 -10.04 6.11 -13.28
N TYR A 91 -10.32 6.60 -12.08
CA TYR A 91 -10.92 7.90 -11.84
C TYR A 91 -9.85 8.88 -11.35
N ASP A 92 -9.69 9.98 -12.08
CA ASP A 92 -8.79 11.07 -11.72
C ASP A 92 -9.56 12.11 -10.88
N ASN A 93 -9.23 12.17 -9.59
CA ASN A 93 -9.85 13.07 -8.62
C ASN A 93 -9.42 14.54 -8.81
N GLU A 94 -8.32 14.83 -9.50
CA GLU A 94 -7.88 16.21 -9.76
C GLU A 94 -8.60 16.79 -10.99
N THR A 95 -8.63 16.04 -12.08
CA THR A 95 -9.29 16.46 -13.33
C THR A 95 -10.78 16.15 -13.38
N LYS A 96 -11.29 15.35 -12.44
CA LYS A 96 -12.65 14.81 -12.42
C LYS A 96 -12.98 14.09 -13.73
N GLU A 97 -12.04 13.28 -14.21
CA GLU A 97 -12.18 12.49 -15.42
C GLU A 97 -12.18 11.00 -15.08
N MET A 98 -13.09 10.26 -15.72
CA MET A 98 -13.18 8.82 -15.59
C MET A 98 -12.72 8.15 -16.87
N VAL A 99 -11.73 7.30 -16.76
CA VAL A 99 -11.07 6.67 -17.90
C VAL A 99 -11.29 5.16 -17.84
N VAL A 100 -11.74 4.57 -18.94
CA VAL A 100 -11.72 3.12 -19.10
C VAL A 100 -10.83 2.77 -20.27
N VAL A 101 -9.91 1.83 -20.04
CA VAL A 101 -8.98 1.35 -21.05
C VAL A 101 -9.73 0.36 -21.91
N GLN A 102 -10.07 0.80 -23.12
CA GLN A 102 -10.85 0.01 -24.05
C GLN A 102 -9.92 -0.90 -24.86
N GLY A 103 -10.16 -2.21 -24.77
CA GLY A 103 -9.61 -3.18 -25.71
C GLY A 103 -10.30 -3.09 -27.07
N GLU A 104 -10.86 -4.20 -27.57
CA GLU A 104 -11.52 -4.22 -28.88
C GLU A 104 -12.98 -3.72 -28.83
N SER A 105 -13.64 -3.79 -27.67
CA SER A 105 -15.06 -3.43 -27.51
C SER A 105 -15.36 -3.02 -26.07
N PHE A 106 -16.53 -2.42 -25.82
CA PHE A 106 -17.02 -2.16 -24.46
C PHE A 106 -17.89 -3.34 -24.03
N ALA A 107 -17.27 -4.39 -23.47
CA ALA A 107 -17.88 -5.68 -23.17
C ALA A 107 -17.86 -5.96 -21.65
N GLY A 108 -17.97 -7.22 -21.24
CA GLY A 108 -18.00 -7.62 -19.83
C GLY A 108 -16.91 -6.97 -18.98
N PRO A 109 -15.62 -7.12 -19.32
CA PRO A 109 -14.50 -6.51 -18.58
C PRO A 109 -14.61 -4.98 -18.48
N GLU A 110 -14.81 -4.27 -19.60
CA GLU A 110 -14.89 -2.81 -19.55
C GLU A 110 -16.13 -2.30 -18.81
N ARG A 111 -17.24 -3.04 -18.84
CA ARG A 111 -18.47 -2.67 -18.12
C ARG A 111 -18.35 -2.87 -16.61
N ILE A 112 -17.71 -3.94 -16.17
CA ILE A 112 -17.47 -4.17 -14.73
C ILE A 112 -16.46 -3.16 -14.20
N THR A 113 -15.37 -2.90 -14.92
CA THR A 113 -14.44 -1.81 -14.60
C THR A 113 -15.14 -0.46 -14.57
N TYR A 114 -16.03 -0.17 -15.54
CA TYR A 114 -16.80 1.07 -15.52
C TYR A 114 -17.68 1.23 -14.27
N ALA A 115 -18.25 0.13 -13.76
CA ALA A 115 -19.02 0.15 -12.51
C ALA A 115 -18.12 0.46 -11.30
N HIS A 116 -16.90 -0.07 -11.28
CA HIS A 116 -15.86 0.24 -10.29
C HIS A 116 -15.50 1.72 -10.33
N GLU A 117 -15.06 2.22 -11.48
CA GLU A 117 -14.62 3.63 -11.62
C GLU A 117 -15.72 4.64 -11.33
N TYR A 118 -16.95 4.32 -11.72
CA TYR A 118 -18.07 5.20 -11.41
C TYR A 118 -18.38 5.25 -9.92
N THR A 119 -18.03 4.20 -9.16
CA THR A 119 -18.10 4.22 -7.70
C THR A 119 -17.11 5.23 -7.13
N HIS A 120 -15.87 5.32 -7.64
CA HIS A 120 -14.92 6.37 -7.24
C HIS A 120 -15.45 7.77 -7.54
N ALA A 121 -16.05 7.98 -8.72
CA ALA A 121 -16.68 9.26 -9.04
C ALA A 121 -17.78 9.63 -8.03
N LEU A 122 -18.59 8.67 -7.58
CA LEU A 122 -19.60 8.91 -6.54
C LEU A 122 -18.98 9.14 -5.16
N GLN A 123 -17.95 8.39 -4.79
CA GLN A 123 -17.24 8.53 -3.52
C GLN A 123 -16.62 9.92 -3.41
N ASP A 124 -15.85 10.37 -4.41
CA ASP A 124 -15.23 11.69 -4.42
C ASP A 124 -16.28 12.82 -4.39
N GLN A 125 -17.39 12.68 -5.13
CA GLN A 125 -18.48 13.67 -5.11
C GLN A 125 -19.20 13.78 -3.76
N ASN A 126 -19.16 12.76 -2.92
CA ASN A 126 -19.87 12.73 -1.63
C ASN A 126 -18.94 12.97 -0.44
N TYR A 127 -17.70 12.54 -0.54
CA TYR A 127 -16.73 12.56 0.55
C TYR A 127 -15.56 13.49 0.32
N ASP A 128 -15.33 13.97 -0.92
CA ASP A 128 -14.22 14.83 -1.33
C ASP A 128 -12.87 14.25 -0.89
N PHE A 129 -12.21 13.48 -1.76
CA PHE A 129 -10.97 12.76 -1.39
C PHE A 129 -9.91 13.72 -0.85
N LYS A 130 -9.70 14.84 -1.53
CA LYS A 130 -8.67 15.82 -1.16
C LYS A 130 -9.01 16.56 0.13
N ASN A 131 -10.18 17.20 0.22
CA ASN A 131 -10.48 18.10 1.35
C ASN A 131 -11.24 17.42 2.49
N GLY A 132 -12.12 16.48 2.16
CA GLY A 132 -12.96 15.79 3.13
C GLY A 132 -12.24 14.63 3.77
N LEU A 133 -11.58 13.79 2.95
CA LEU A 133 -10.81 12.66 3.44
C LEU A 133 -9.34 12.99 3.72
N GLN A 134 -8.82 14.14 3.27
CA GLN A 134 -7.38 14.46 3.35
C GLN A 134 -6.53 13.30 2.81
N PHE A 135 -6.93 12.80 1.64
CA PHE A 135 -6.25 11.81 0.84
C PHE A 135 -5.63 12.55 -0.35
N ASP A 136 -4.42 13.05 -0.13
CA ASP A 136 -3.63 13.93 -1.00
C ASP A 136 -2.16 13.81 -0.55
N ASP A 137 -1.21 14.26 -1.39
CA ASP A 137 0.22 14.02 -1.18
C ASP A 137 0.73 14.44 0.22
N GLU A 138 0.53 15.70 0.62
CA GLU A 138 1.07 16.23 1.89
C GLU A 138 0.54 15.49 3.14
N PRO A 139 -0.78 15.29 3.34
CA PRO A 139 -1.27 14.48 4.46
C PRO A 139 -0.83 13.01 4.43
N CYS A 140 -0.63 12.43 3.24
CA CYS A 140 -0.20 11.04 3.09
C CYS A 140 1.30 10.86 3.36
N GLU A 141 2.12 11.86 3.02
CA GLU A 141 3.53 11.92 3.43
C GLU A 141 3.68 12.08 4.95
N GLU A 142 2.76 12.78 5.63
CA GLU A 142 2.80 12.93 7.09
C GLU A 142 2.39 11.65 7.86
N ASP A 143 1.52 10.82 7.28
CA ASP A 143 0.98 9.61 7.91
C ASP A 143 0.60 8.56 6.83
N SER A 144 1.59 7.76 6.44
CA SER A 144 1.45 6.73 5.40
C SER A 144 0.46 5.64 5.79
N GLU A 145 0.40 5.28 7.08
CA GLU A 145 -0.49 4.25 7.61
C GLU A 145 -1.96 4.64 7.48
N ARG A 146 -2.28 5.88 7.87
CA ARG A 146 -3.61 6.43 7.67
C ARG A 146 -3.96 6.48 6.18
N CYS A 147 -3.02 6.87 5.33
CA CYS A 147 -3.26 6.96 3.89
C CYS A 147 -3.57 5.58 3.29
N ALA A 148 -2.78 4.55 3.63
CA ALA A 148 -3.00 3.17 3.20
C ALA A 148 -4.37 2.64 3.68
N ALA A 149 -4.77 2.95 4.91
CA ALA A 149 -6.07 2.56 5.44
C ALA A 149 -7.25 3.22 4.71
N ILE A 150 -7.14 4.52 4.40
CA ILE A 150 -8.15 5.25 3.61
C ILE A 150 -8.24 4.69 2.20
N GLN A 151 -7.10 4.42 1.56
CA GLN A 151 -7.07 3.80 0.23
C GLN A 151 -7.78 2.45 0.22
N ALA A 152 -7.51 1.59 1.22
CA ALA A 152 -8.19 0.31 1.35
C ALA A 152 -9.72 0.45 1.56
N LEU A 153 -10.19 1.47 2.30
CA LEU A 153 -11.63 1.77 2.39
C LEU A 153 -12.22 2.18 1.02
N ILE A 154 -11.52 3.05 0.28
CA ILE A 154 -11.97 3.56 -1.03
C ILE A 154 -12.07 2.43 -2.05
N GLU A 155 -10.99 1.68 -2.22
CA GLU A 155 -10.91 0.55 -3.16
C GLU A 155 -11.84 -0.58 -2.73
N GLY A 156 -11.90 -0.90 -1.43
CA GLY A 156 -12.81 -1.93 -0.90
C GLY A 156 -14.28 -1.64 -1.18
N ASP A 157 -14.72 -0.38 -1.04
CA ASP A 157 -16.09 0.02 -1.35
C ASP A 157 -16.40 -0.03 -2.86
N ALA A 158 -15.42 0.36 -3.69
CA ALA A 158 -15.53 0.22 -5.14
C ALA A 158 -15.61 -1.27 -5.55
N THR A 159 -14.77 -2.14 -4.99
CA THR A 159 -14.78 -3.59 -5.25
C THR A 159 -16.06 -4.27 -4.76
N VAL A 160 -16.57 -3.93 -3.57
CA VAL A 160 -17.88 -4.46 -3.10
C VAL A 160 -19.00 -4.02 -4.05
N THR A 161 -19.01 -2.75 -4.47
CA THR A 161 -20.03 -2.22 -5.38
C THR A 161 -19.95 -2.85 -6.77
N GLU A 162 -18.74 -3.04 -7.29
CA GLU A 162 -18.44 -3.74 -8.53
C GLU A 162 -18.99 -5.17 -8.50
N LEU A 163 -18.73 -5.91 -7.42
CA LEU A 163 -19.21 -7.29 -7.25
C LEU A 163 -20.74 -7.35 -7.12
N GLU A 164 -21.35 -6.43 -6.38
CA GLU A 164 -22.82 -6.33 -6.28
C GLU A 164 -23.43 -5.99 -7.66
N TRP A 165 -22.80 -5.11 -8.44
CA TRP A 165 -23.19 -4.83 -9.82
C TRP A 165 -23.07 -6.07 -10.71
N PHE A 166 -21.96 -6.79 -10.61
CA PHE A 166 -21.74 -8.02 -11.36
C PHE A 166 -22.83 -9.06 -11.02
N LEU A 167 -23.19 -9.23 -9.75
CA LEU A 167 -24.20 -10.20 -9.33
C LEU A 167 -25.62 -9.79 -9.76
N ALA A 168 -25.95 -8.49 -9.68
CA ALA A 168 -27.30 -7.99 -9.91
C ALA A 168 -27.61 -7.68 -11.38
N HIS A 169 -26.61 -7.20 -12.14
CA HIS A 169 -26.81 -6.55 -13.44
C HIS A 169 -26.00 -7.13 -14.59
N SER A 170 -24.92 -7.89 -14.33
CA SER A 170 -24.18 -8.52 -15.43
C SER A 170 -25.07 -9.45 -16.25
N THR A 171 -24.92 -9.39 -17.57
CA THR A 171 -25.57 -10.35 -18.46
C THR A 171 -24.79 -11.66 -18.48
N SER A 172 -25.43 -12.75 -18.91
CA SER A 172 -24.71 -14.01 -19.12
C SER A 172 -23.58 -13.91 -20.17
N GLN A 173 -23.61 -12.89 -21.03
CA GLN A 173 -22.50 -12.62 -21.95
C GLN A 173 -21.35 -11.95 -21.20
N ASP A 174 -21.64 -10.92 -20.40
CA ASP A 174 -20.61 -10.24 -19.57
C ASP A 174 -19.87 -11.26 -18.69
N GLN A 175 -20.59 -12.18 -18.04
CA GLN A 175 -19.99 -13.25 -17.22
C GLN A 175 -19.05 -14.16 -18.01
N ARG A 176 -19.36 -14.45 -19.28
CA ARG A 176 -18.47 -15.24 -20.15
C ARG A 176 -17.26 -14.43 -20.58
N ASP A 177 -17.46 -13.18 -20.96
CA ASP A 177 -16.39 -12.29 -21.41
C ASP A 177 -15.37 -12.05 -20.28
N ILE A 178 -15.86 -11.82 -19.06
CA ILE A 178 -15.04 -11.68 -17.85
C ILE A 178 -14.27 -12.96 -17.56
N GLN A 179 -14.93 -14.13 -17.59
CA GLN A 179 -14.26 -15.40 -17.38
C GLN A 179 -13.19 -15.70 -18.44
N GLU A 180 -13.45 -15.36 -19.70
CA GLU A 180 -12.50 -15.51 -20.80
C GLU A 180 -11.31 -14.56 -20.65
N PHE A 181 -11.57 -13.30 -20.31
CA PHE A 181 -10.55 -12.29 -20.04
C PHE A 181 -9.60 -12.76 -18.93
N TYR A 182 -10.10 -12.98 -17.71
CA TYR A 182 -9.24 -13.40 -16.59
C TYR A 182 -8.64 -14.80 -16.76
N GLY A 183 -9.28 -15.68 -17.54
CA GLY A 183 -8.74 -17.00 -17.86
C GLY A 183 -7.56 -16.99 -18.84
N SER A 184 -7.34 -15.87 -19.53
CA SER A 184 -6.26 -15.69 -20.51
C SER A 184 -5.41 -14.43 -20.29
N TYR A 185 -5.72 -13.65 -19.25
CA TYR A 185 -4.97 -12.46 -18.87
C TYR A 185 -3.57 -12.86 -18.41
N GLU A 186 -2.57 -12.17 -18.93
CA GLU A 186 -1.17 -12.27 -18.54
C GLU A 186 -0.73 -10.87 -18.12
N SER A 187 -0.03 -10.77 -16.99
CA SER A 187 0.52 -9.52 -16.47
C SER A 187 2.02 -9.69 -16.23
N PRO A 188 2.83 -9.84 -17.29
CA PRO A 188 4.24 -10.19 -17.15
C PRO A 188 5.06 -9.17 -16.34
N VAL A 189 4.70 -7.88 -16.31
CA VAL A 189 5.38 -6.91 -15.44
C VAL A 189 5.03 -7.18 -13.98
N PHE A 190 3.75 -7.33 -13.66
CA PHE A 190 3.31 -7.70 -12.30
C PHE A 190 3.89 -9.05 -11.84
N ASP A 191 3.85 -10.08 -12.69
CA ASP A 191 4.34 -11.44 -12.39
C ASP A 191 5.86 -11.48 -12.12
N THR A 192 6.60 -10.47 -12.59
CA THR A 192 8.06 -10.35 -12.38
C THR A 192 8.44 -9.29 -11.35
N ALA A 193 7.46 -8.61 -10.77
CA ALA A 193 7.68 -7.63 -9.71
C ALA A 193 8.31 -8.28 -8.48
N PRO A 194 9.10 -7.53 -7.69
CA PRO A 194 9.47 -7.93 -6.34
C PRO A 194 8.24 -8.41 -5.53
N PRO A 195 8.34 -9.50 -4.76
CA PRO A 195 7.17 -10.09 -4.09
C PRO A 195 6.38 -9.11 -3.23
N PHE A 196 7.07 -8.19 -2.55
CA PHE A 196 6.39 -7.20 -1.70
C PHE A 196 5.54 -6.23 -2.53
N MET A 197 6.01 -5.81 -3.72
CA MET A 197 5.25 -4.93 -4.62
C MET A 197 3.99 -5.62 -5.13
N GLN A 198 4.03 -6.92 -5.39
CA GLN A 198 2.85 -7.67 -5.84
C GLN A 198 1.75 -7.62 -4.78
N ASP A 199 2.11 -7.98 -3.55
CA ASP A 199 1.16 -8.02 -2.43
C ASP A 199 0.69 -6.61 -2.05
N ASP A 200 1.60 -5.64 -1.99
CA ASP A 200 1.26 -4.24 -1.63
C ASP A 200 0.36 -3.59 -2.68
N PHE A 201 0.63 -3.81 -3.97
CA PHE A 201 -0.19 -3.27 -5.06
C PHE A 201 -1.64 -3.74 -5.00
N ILE A 202 -1.88 -4.98 -4.58
CA ILE A 202 -3.24 -5.55 -4.48
C ILE A 202 -3.85 -5.43 -3.08
N PHE A 203 -3.11 -4.94 -2.08
CA PHE A 203 -3.57 -4.77 -0.71
C PHE A 203 -4.90 -4.01 -0.61
N PRO A 204 -5.05 -2.80 -1.20
CA PRO A 204 -6.28 -2.03 -1.01
C PRO A 204 -7.49 -2.68 -1.68
N TYR A 205 -7.29 -3.51 -2.71
CA TYR A 205 -8.36 -4.29 -3.34
C TYR A 205 -8.74 -5.52 -2.51
N ASN A 206 -7.75 -6.31 -2.06
CA ASN A 206 -8.02 -7.56 -1.37
C ASN A 206 -8.41 -7.35 0.09
N GLN A 207 -7.56 -6.67 0.86
CA GLN A 207 -7.80 -6.44 2.28
C GLN A 207 -8.84 -5.35 2.49
N GLY A 208 -8.86 -4.34 1.61
CA GLY A 208 -9.95 -3.37 1.57
C GLY A 208 -11.31 -4.02 1.29
N TYR A 209 -11.38 -4.97 0.35
CA TYR A 209 -12.61 -5.74 0.13
C TYR A 209 -13.04 -6.50 1.39
N GLU A 210 -12.16 -7.25 2.05
CA GLU A 210 -12.51 -7.98 3.27
C GLU A 210 -13.01 -7.03 4.38
N PHE A 211 -12.32 -5.90 4.57
CA PHE A 211 -12.74 -4.86 5.51
C PHE A 211 -14.12 -4.30 5.18
N VAL A 212 -14.34 -3.81 3.96
CA VAL A 212 -15.61 -3.19 3.57
C VAL A 212 -16.75 -4.20 3.48
N ASN A 213 -16.47 -5.42 3.02
CA ASN A 213 -17.45 -6.49 3.01
C ASN A 213 -17.90 -6.85 4.43
N SER A 214 -17.02 -6.83 5.44
CA SER A 214 -17.42 -7.03 6.84
C SER A 214 -18.42 -5.97 7.32
N LEU A 215 -18.23 -4.70 6.94
CA LEU A 215 -19.15 -3.61 7.24
C LEU A 215 -20.47 -3.78 6.48
N PHE A 216 -20.39 -4.14 5.21
CA PHE A 216 -21.54 -4.40 4.35
C PHE A 216 -22.39 -5.57 4.87
N GLU A 217 -21.79 -6.66 5.32
CA GLU A 217 -22.51 -7.77 5.95
C GLU A 217 -23.18 -7.36 7.27
N ALA A 218 -22.56 -6.47 8.04
CA ALA A 218 -23.08 -6.00 9.31
C ALA A 218 -24.28 -5.04 9.16
N GLY A 219 -24.31 -4.19 8.14
CA GLY A 219 -25.32 -3.13 8.02
C GLY A 219 -25.62 -2.59 6.62
N GLY A 220 -25.13 -3.25 5.58
CA GLY A 220 -25.20 -2.81 4.18
C GLY A 220 -24.39 -1.53 3.94
N PHE A 221 -24.62 -0.87 2.80
CA PHE A 221 -23.97 0.40 2.47
C PHE A 221 -24.10 1.50 3.54
N PRO A 222 -25.19 1.62 4.33
CA PRO A 222 -25.20 2.58 5.44
C PRO A 222 -24.10 2.37 6.51
N ALA A 223 -23.61 1.13 6.69
CA ALA A 223 -22.46 0.86 7.56
C ALA A 223 -21.14 1.26 6.88
N VAL A 224 -21.01 1.05 5.57
CA VAL A 224 -19.88 1.53 4.77
C VAL A 224 -19.83 3.06 4.78
N ASP A 225 -20.97 3.74 4.61
CA ASP A 225 -21.09 5.20 4.70
C ASP A 225 -20.67 5.73 6.09
N ALA A 226 -20.91 4.96 7.15
CA ALA A 226 -20.50 5.32 8.49
C ALA A 226 -18.96 5.31 8.63
N ALA A 227 -18.25 4.45 7.89
CA ALA A 227 -16.80 4.41 7.87
C ALA A 227 -16.18 5.66 7.22
N TYR A 228 -16.79 6.20 6.15
CA TYR A 228 -16.36 7.50 5.60
C TYR A 228 -16.53 8.68 6.56
N ASN A 229 -17.39 8.54 7.58
CA ASN A 229 -17.53 9.55 8.64
C ASN A 229 -16.61 9.30 9.85
N ASN A 230 -15.95 8.14 9.88
CA ASN A 230 -15.08 7.69 10.97
C ASN A 230 -13.96 6.83 10.37
N LEU A 231 -13.09 7.45 9.58
CA LEU A 231 -12.14 6.74 8.72
C LEU A 231 -11.28 5.74 9.49
N PRO A 232 -10.91 4.60 8.89
CA PRO A 232 -9.86 3.77 9.42
C PRO A 232 -8.53 4.56 9.42
N VAL A 233 -7.67 4.26 10.38
CA VAL A 233 -6.45 5.04 10.66
C VAL A 233 -5.17 4.20 10.65
N SER A 234 -5.27 2.91 10.38
CA SER A 234 -4.12 2.01 10.25
C SER A 234 -4.44 0.80 9.38
N THR A 235 -3.41 0.18 8.82
CA THR A 235 -3.53 -1.09 8.10
C THR A 235 -3.96 -2.23 9.01
N GLU A 236 -3.66 -2.19 10.31
CA GLU A 236 -4.18 -3.13 11.32
C GLU A 236 -5.72 -3.12 11.39
N GLN A 237 -6.36 -1.95 11.33
CA GLN A 237 -7.83 -1.88 11.31
C GLN A 237 -8.43 -2.47 10.02
N ILE A 238 -7.69 -2.44 8.91
CA ILE A 238 -8.09 -3.05 7.65
C ILE A 238 -7.94 -4.58 7.73
N LEU A 239 -6.81 -5.06 8.27
CA LEU A 239 -6.50 -6.48 8.42
C LEU A 239 -7.39 -7.16 9.46
N HIS A 240 -7.81 -6.43 10.51
CA HIS A 240 -8.64 -6.93 11.62
C HIS A 240 -9.89 -6.04 11.79
N PRO A 241 -10.94 -6.22 10.97
CA PRO A 241 -12.12 -5.35 11.00
C PRO A 241 -12.86 -5.32 12.35
N GLU A 242 -12.66 -6.31 13.22
CA GLU A 242 -13.18 -6.34 14.58
C GLU A 242 -12.54 -5.33 15.54
N LEU A 243 -11.33 -4.86 15.23
CA LEU A 243 -10.60 -3.84 16.00
C LEU A 243 -11.08 -2.44 15.61
N TYR A 244 -11.54 -2.26 14.38
CA TYR A 244 -12.12 -1.01 13.92
C TYR A 244 -13.43 -0.67 14.65
N PRO A 245 -13.63 0.59 15.11
CA PRO A 245 -12.72 1.73 15.01
C PRO A 245 -11.94 2.03 16.30
N ASN A 246 -11.95 1.10 17.26
CA ASN A 246 -11.56 1.41 18.64
C ASN A 246 -10.07 1.25 18.89
N ASP A 247 -9.41 0.39 18.11
CA ASP A 247 -7.97 0.24 18.18
C ASP A 247 -7.29 1.35 17.37
N THR A 248 -6.52 2.21 18.02
CA THR A 248 -5.92 3.38 17.37
C THR A 248 -4.41 3.37 17.63
N PRO A 249 -3.57 3.60 16.61
CA PRO A 249 -2.13 3.52 16.75
C PRO A 249 -1.58 4.40 17.89
N ILE A 250 -0.63 3.85 18.62
CA ILE A 250 0.20 4.54 19.60
C ILE A 250 1.22 5.38 18.83
N LEU A 251 1.20 6.70 19.05
CA LEU A 251 2.22 7.57 18.46
C LEU A 251 3.61 7.21 19.00
N VAL A 252 4.47 6.73 18.11
CA VAL A 252 5.90 6.48 18.36
C VAL A 252 6.71 7.61 17.71
N THR A 253 7.77 8.04 18.38
CA THR A 253 8.66 9.10 17.85
C THR A 253 10.11 8.69 18.00
N LEU A 254 10.93 9.03 17.01
CA LEU A 254 12.39 8.97 17.09
C LEU A 254 12.97 10.35 17.48
N PRO A 255 14.09 10.40 18.22
CA PRO A 255 14.79 11.66 18.44
C PRO A 255 15.48 12.14 17.15
N ASP A 256 15.94 13.39 17.11
CA ASP A 256 16.79 13.86 16.00
C ASP A 256 18.14 13.11 16.01
N LEU A 257 18.32 12.20 15.04
CA LEU A 257 19.49 11.34 14.92
C LEU A 257 20.61 11.93 14.05
N LEU A 258 20.36 12.99 13.27
CA LEU A 258 21.39 13.61 12.42
C LEU A 258 22.61 14.09 13.21
N PRO A 259 22.48 14.72 14.40
CA PRO A 259 23.62 15.08 15.24
C PRO A 259 24.45 13.88 15.71
N ILE A 260 23.86 12.68 15.80
CA ILE A 260 24.53 11.45 16.21
C ILE A 260 25.33 10.84 15.06
N LEU A 261 24.75 10.87 13.84
CA LEU A 261 25.38 10.37 12.62
C LEU A 261 26.56 11.23 12.15
N GLY A 262 26.51 12.54 12.41
CA GLY A 262 27.58 13.49 12.11
C GLY A 262 27.40 14.21 10.78
N GLU A 263 28.42 14.96 10.37
CA GLU A 263 28.35 15.87 9.22
C GLU A 263 28.18 15.12 7.89
N GLY A 264 27.21 15.55 7.08
CA GLY A 264 26.99 15.11 5.71
C GLY A 264 26.01 13.94 5.53
N TRP A 265 25.47 13.38 6.62
CA TRP A 265 24.33 12.48 6.53
C TRP A 265 23.06 13.26 6.18
N THR A 266 22.18 12.62 5.41
CA THR A 266 20.91 13.19 4.98
C THR A 266 19.79 12.21 5.35
N LEU A 267 18.69 12.71 5.91
CA LEU A 267 17.46 11.93 6.07
C LEU A 267 16.88 11.67 4.67
N LEU A 268 16.68 10.40 4.34
CA LEU A 268 15.97 10.01 3.12
C LEU A 268 14.47 10.03 3.38
N ASP A 269 14.04 9.37 4.45
CA ASP A 269 12.64 9.21 4.77
C ASP A 269 12.44 8.86 6.27
N GLU A 270 11.31 9.28 6.83
CA GLU A 270 10.82 8.89 8.16
C GLU A 270 9.29 8.82 8.14
N ASN A 271 8.73 7.70 8.60
CA ASN A 271 7.27 7.52 8.66
C ASN A 271 6.92 6.33 9.58
N VAL A 272 5.72 5.80 9.40
CA VAL A 272 5.20 4.58 10.02
C VAL A 272 5.16 3.45 9.00
N MET A 273 5.53 2.23 9.40
CA MET A 273 5.40 1.03 8.56
C MET A 273 4.03 0.38 8.70
N GLY A 274 3.53 0.25 9.92
CA GLY A 274 2.26 -0.45 10.18
C GLY A 274 2.38 -1.96 10.26
N GLU A 275 1.25 -2.60 10.54
CA GLU A 275 1.16 -4.06 10.55
C GLU A 275 1.43 -4.64 9.16
N TRP A 276 0.86 -4.04 8.11
CA TRP A 276 0.99 -4.58 6.76
C TRP A 276 2.44 -4.61 6.26
N TYR A 277 3.19 -3.51 6.36
CA TYR A 277 4.61 -3.55 5.96
C TYR A 277 5.47 -4.39 6.91
N THR A 278 5.10 -4.49 8.19
CA THR A 278 5.77 -5.41 9.13
C THR A 278 5.64 -6.86 8.64
N TYR A 279 4.45 -7.27 8.19
CA TYR A 279 4.22 -8.53 7.52
C TYR A 279 5.06 -8.67 6.24
N LEU A 280 5.05 -7.66 5.35
CA LEU A 280 5.80 -7.70 4.09
C LEU A 280 7.32 -7.84 4.30
N ILE A 281 7.89 -7.19 5.31
CA ILE A 281 9.31 -7.31 5.66
C ILE A 281 9.68 -8.76 5.99
N LEU A 282 8.82 -9.46 6.72
CA LEU A 282 9.03 -10.85 7.15
C LEU A 282 8.72 -11.86 6.04
N ALA A 283 7.66 -11.64 5.27
CA ALA A 283 7.10 -12.61 4.33
C ALA A 283 7.56 -12.41 2.88
N ARG A 284 8.00 -11.21 2.52
CA ARG A 284 8.23 -10.79 1.11
C ARG A 284 9.59 -10.14 0.87
N GLY A 285 10.56 -10.40 1.74
CA GLY A 285 11.96 -10.02 1.52
C GLY A 285 12.51 -10.55 0.19
N ILE A 286 13.49 -9.85 -0.39
CA ILE A 286 13.96 -10.12 -1.75
C ILE A 286 14.53 -11.52 -1.97
N ASP A 287 15.15 -12.12 -0.95
CA ASP A 287 15.66 -13.49 -1.01
C ASP A 287 14.59 -14.46 -0.49
N PRO A 288 14.01 -15.33 -1.36
CA PRO A 288 12.98 -16.28 -0.96
C PRO A 288 13.43 -17.25 0.14
N ASP A 289 14.73 -17.53 0.25
CA ASP A 289 15.26 -18.41 1.30
C ASP A 289 15.25 -17.73 2.70
N THR A 290 14.91 -16.44 2.76
CA THR A 290 14.84 -15.64 4.00
C THR A 290 13.42 -15.30 4.43
N GLN A 291 12.43 -15.60 3.58
CA GLN A 291 11.03 -15.32 3.85
C GLN A 291 10.47 -16.30 4.90
N LEU A 292 9.72 -15.76 5.86
CA LEU A 292 8.84 -16.57 6.70
C LEU A 292 7.59 -16.96 5.89
N ASP A 293 6.96 -18.08 6.24
CA ASP A 293 5.65 -18.41 5.68
C ASP A 293 4.58 -17.42 6.17
N ASP A 294 3.52 -17.26 5.36
CA ASP A 294 2.49 -16.24 5.56
C ASP A 294 1.85 -16.29 6.95
N ASP A 295 1.55 -17.49 7.47
CA ASP A 295 0.93 -17.66 8.79
C ASP A 295 1.86 -17.14 9.89
N ASN A 296 3.14 -17.56 9.89
CA ASN A 296 4.12 -17.10 10.89
C ASN A 296 4.44 -15.61 10.78
N ALA A 297 4.47 -15.05 9.56
CA ALA A 297 4.69 -13.63 9.36
C ALA A 297 3.50 -12.78 9.81
N ALA A 298 2.27 -13.22 9.52
CA ALA A 298 1.05 -12.55 9.94
C ALA A 298 0.88 -12.61 11.46
N ASP A 299 1.06 -13.78 12.07
CA ASP A 299 1.02 -13.94 13.53
C ASP A 299 2.09 -13.05 14.22
N ALA A 300 3.27 -12.89 13.61
CA ALA A 300 4.33 -12.05 14.16
C ALA A 300 4.12 -10.55 13.97
N ALA A 301 3.39 -10.14 12.92
CA ALA A 301 3.06 -8.74 12.66
C ALA A 301 1.84 -8.28 13.46
N ALA A 302 0.92 -9.20 13.79
CA ALA A 302 -0.27 -8.93 14.58
C ALA A 302 0.06 -8.38 15.99
N GLY A 303 -0.85 -7.56 16.54
CA GLY A 303 -0.63 -6.86 17.81
C GLY A 303 0.38 -5.72 17.69
N TRP A 304 0.63 -5.25 16.46
CA TRP A 304 1.33 -4.00 16.20
C TRP A 304 0.56 -2.86 16.87
N GLY A 305 1.16 -2.17 17.84
CA GLY A 305 0.50 -1.05 18.51
C GLY A 305 0.88 0.31 17.93
N GLY A 306 1.91 0.40 17.09
CA GLY A 306 2.46 1.66 16.58
C GLY A 306 3.96 1.58 16.31
N ASP A 307 4.47 2.26 15.30
CA ASP A 307 5.91 2.35 15.04
C ASP A 307 6.36 3.71 14.50
N ALA A 308 7.67 3.88 14.43
CA ALA A 308 8.31 4.93 13.65
C ALA A 308 9.65 4.42 13.11
N TYR A 309 9.93 4.72 11.85
CA TYR A 309 11.24 4.48 11.24
C TYR A 309 11.90 5.77 10.75
N ALA A 310 13.21 5.71 10.57
CA ALA A 310 13.97 6.70 9.83
C ALA A 310 15.12 6.03 9.08
N VAL A 311 15.30 6.41 7.81
CA VAL A 311 16.40 5.97 6.94
C VAL A 311 17.25 7.16 6.55
N TYR A 312 18.56 7.02 6.70
CA TYR A 312 19.54 8.06 6.40
C TYR A 312 20.54 7.57 5.35
N LEU A 313 21.02 8.48 4.50
CA LEU A 313 22.06 8.23 3.51
C LEU A 313 23.42 8.76 3.98
N SER A 314 24.46 7.95 3.79
CA SER A 314 25.84 8.32 4.10
C SER A 314 26.31 9.52 3.25
N PRO A 315 27.29 10.32 3.72
CA PRO A 315 27.85 11.43 2.94
C PRO A 315 28.45 11.02 1.59
N ALA A 316 28.87 9.76 1.45
CA ALA A 316 29.42 9.22 0.22
C ALA A 316 28.32 8.71 -0.74
N GLY A 317 27.08 8.57 -0.28
CA GLY A 317 25.94 8.08 -1.05
C GLY A 317 25.98 6.57 -1.32
N ASP A 318 26.76 5.81 -0.55
CA ASP A 318 27.05 4.40 -0.79
C ASP A 318 26.57 3.45 0.32
N ALA A 319 25.97 3.98 1.38
CA ALA A 319 25.47 3.19 2.50
C ALA A 319 24.31 3.91 3.22
N THR A 320 23.41 3.14 3.83
CA THR A 320 22.28 3.66 4.60
C THR A 320 22.43 3.37 6.09
N ALA A 321 21.72 4.13 6.91
CA ALA A 321 21.45 3.81 8.30
C ALA A 321 19.93 3.79 8.54
N LEU A 322 19.42 2.73 9.13
CA LEU A 322 18.01 2.52 9.45
C LEU A 322 17.85 2.46 10.98
N VAL A 323 16.80 3.10 11.48
CA VAL A 323 16.28 2.90 12.83
C VAL A 323 14.78 2.66 12.71
N MET A 324 14.26 1.59 13.29
CA MET A 324 12.83 1.30 13.40
C MET A 324 12.50 0.95 14.85
N LYS A 325 11.59 1.70 15.45
CA LYS A 325 11.09 1.47 16.80
C LYS A 325 9.61 1.11 16.74
N THR A 326 9.25 -0.02 17.32
CA THR A 326 7.87 -0.52 17.36
C THR A 326 7.42 -0.69 18.81
N VAL A 327 6.19 -0.28 19.08
CA VAL A 327 5.45 -0.57 20.32
C VAL A 327 4.38 -1.58 19.96
N TRP A 328 4.27 -2.63 20.76
CA TRP A 328 3.31 -3.70 20.58
C TRP A 328 2.20 -3.60 21.63
N ASP A 329 1.02 -4.15 21.33
CA ASP A 329 -0.12 -4.18 22.24
C ASP A 329 0.22 -4.81 23.58
N THR A 330 1.02 -5.87 23.54
CA THR A 330 1.52 -6.54 24.73
C THR A 330 2.98 -6.95 24.59
N SER A 331 3.61 -7.23 25.73
CA SER A 331 4.94 -7.84 25.75
C SER A 331 4.97 -9.28 25.20
N ALA A 332 3.81 -9.92 24.99
CA ALA A 332 3.74 -11.23 24.34
C ALA A 332 3.92 -11.04 22.83
N ASP A 333 3.17 -10.12 22.22
CA ASP A 333 3.22 -9.79 20.79
C ASP A 333 4.64 -9.29 20.43
N ALA A 334 5.23 -8.41 21.25
CA ALA A 334 6.63 -8.00 21.09
C ALA A 334 7.62 -9.18 21.12
N GLY A 335 7.33 -10.20 21.93
CA GLY A 335 8.14 -11.41 22.03
C GLY A 335 7.98 -12.34 20.83
N GLU A 336 6.76 -12.44 20.29
CA GLU A 336 6.44 -13.20 19.08
C GLU A 336 7.14 -12.58 17.87
N PHE A 337 7.01 -11.27 17.68
CA PHE A 337 7.76 -10.55 16.65
C PHE A 337 9.28 -10.68 16.82
N ALA A 338 9.80 -10.51 18.04
CA ALA A 338 11.25 -10.63 18.27
C ALA A 338 11.78 -12.02 17.90
N GLN A 339 11.00 -13.07 18.13
CA GLN A 339 11.36 -14.43 17.75
C GLN A 339 11.36 -14.59 16.22
N ALA A 340 10.30 -14.13 15.55
CA ALA A 340 10.19 -14.17 14.09
C ALA A 340 11.31 -13.34 13.42
N PHE A 341 11.59 -12.15 13.95
CA PHE A 341 12.67 -11.29 13.48
C PHE A 341 14.04 -11.95 13.67
N GLU A 342 14.31 -12.64 14.78
CA GLU A 342 15.57 -13.37 14.95
C GLU A 342 15.75 -14.49 13.91
N GLU A 343 14.67 -15.20 13.57
CA GLU A 343 14.67 -16.22 12.51
C GLU A 343 14.94 -15.60 11.13
N TYR A 344 14.15 -14.59 10.76
CA TYR A 344 14.32 -13.80 9.54
C TYR A 344 15.74 -13.22 9.42
N ALA A 345 16.21 -12.52 10.44
CA ALA A 345 17.53 -11.89 10.47
C ALA A 345 18.66 -12.93 10.42
N SER A 346 18.45 -14.12 11.00
CA SER A 346 19.44 -15.19 10.92
C SER A 346 19.52 -15.83 9.54
N ALA A 347 18.40 -15.92 8.82
CA ALA A 347 18.39 -16.34 7.43
C ALA A 347 19.06 -15.28 6.52
N ARG A 348 18.70 -14.01 6.70
CA ARG A 348 19.16 -12.90 5.86
C ARG A 348 20.61 -12.47 6.12
N PHE A 349 21.02 -12.39 7.39
CA PHE A 349 22.33 -11.86 7.79
C PHE A 349 23.28 -12.93 8.34
N GLY A 350 22.87 -14.19 8.39
CA GLY A 350 23.64 -15.30 8.95
C GLY A 350 23.54 -15.41 10.47
N SER A 351 24.41 -16.20 11.11
CA SER A 351 24.32 -16.41 12.56
C SER A 351 24.70 -15.13 13.34
N PRO A 352 23.96 -14.80 14.42
CA PRO A 352 24.28 -13.64 15.24
C PRO A 352 25.64 -13.79 15.94
N THR A 353 26.37 -12.69 16.04
CA THR A 353 27.68 -12.61 16.72
C THR A 353 27.56 -12.42 18.24
N GLY A 354 26.32 -12.32 18.76
CA GLY A 354 25.94 -12.21 20.17
C GLY A 354 25.02 -11.00 20.43
N ASN A 355 24.12 -11.07 21.42
CA ASN A 355 23.15 -10.02 21.77
C ASN A 355 22.31 -9.51 20.57
N LEU A 356 21.80 -10.41 19.72
CA LEU A 356 21.00 -10.06 18.54
C LEU A 356 21.72 -9.01 17.66
N MET A 357 23.01 -9.26 17.40
CA MET A 357 23.86 -8.49 16.51
C MET A 357 24.28 -9.34 15.30
N TRP A 358 24.04 -8.83 14.11
CA TRP A 358 24.49 -9.42 12.86
C TRP A 358 25.49 -8.50 12.16
N ASN A 359 26.42 -9.09 11.44
CA ASN A 359 27.38 -8.37 10.61
C ASN A 359 27.50 -9.12 9.28
N SER A 360 26.88 -8.55 8.25
CA SER A 360 26.80 -9.14 6.92
C SER A 360 26.93 -8.06 5.86
N SER A 361 27.68 -8.36 4.80
CA SER A 361 27.78 -7.50 3.61
C SER A 361 28.13 -6.03 3.85
N GLY A 362 28.85 -5.71 4.94
CA GLY A 362 29.21 -4.34 5.28
C GLY A 362 28.15 -3.57 6.07
N THR A 363 27.08 -4.24 6.50
CA THR A 363 26.04 -3.71 7.39
C THR A 363 26.10 -4.40 8.75
N VAL A 364 25.99 -3.61 9.81
CA VAL A 364 25.82 -4.07 11.19
C VAL A 364 24.37 -3.86 11.59
N THR A 365 23.68 -4.95 11.92
CA THR A 365 22.30 -4.94 12.41
C THR A 365 22.29 -5.23 13.91
N LEU A 366 21.61 -4.40 14.69
CA LEU A 366 21.34 -4.56 16.11
C LEU A 366 19.84 -4.63 16.33
N PHE A 367 19.41 -5.58 17.15
CA PHE A 367 18.01 -5.69 17.56
C PHE A 367 17.90 -5.77 19.08
N SER A 368 16.89 -5.13 19.65
CA SER A 368 16.59 -5.24 21.09
C SER A 368 15.10 -5.31 21.34
N LEU A 369 14.75 -6.06 22.40
CA LEU A 369 13.41 -6.18 22.96
C LEU A 369 13.46 -5.67 24.41
N ASP A 370 12.58 -4.71 24.75
CA ASP A 370 12.39 -4.20 26.11
C ASP A 370 10.89 -4.06 26.42
N GLY A 371 10.35 -4.98 27.21
CA GLY A 371 8.92 -5.00 27.53
C GLY A 371 8.06 -5.26 26.29
N ASP A 372 7.25 -4.27 25.94
CA ASP A 372 6.38 -4.21 24.76
C ASP A 372 7.01 -3.44 23.59
N GLN A 373 8.33 -3.18 23.61
CA GLN A 373 9.01 -2.41 22.56
C GLN A 373 10.11 -3.22 21.89
N THR A 374 10.20 -3.08 20.56
CA THR A 374 11.33 -3.55 19.77
C THR A 374 12.04 -2.40 19.09
N LEU A 375 13.36 -2.53 18.94
CA LEU A 375 14.20 -1.54 18.26
C LEU A 375 15.17 -2.26 17.33
N TRP A 376 15.02 -1.99 16.04
CA TRP A 376 15.91 -2.46 14.99
C TRP A 376 16.77 -1.29 14.49
N VAL A 377 18.09 -1.48 14.50
CA VAL A 377 19.06 -0.56 13.93
C VAL A 377 19.92 -1.29 12.90
N ALA A 378 20.09 -0.72 11.71
CA ALA A 378 21.09 -1.18 10.74
C ALA A 378 21.97 0.00 10.33
N ALA A 379 23.29 -0.18 10.29
CA ALA A 379 24.22 0.88 9.90
C ALA A 379 25.51 0.33 9.24
N PRO A 380 26.33 1.16 8.59
CA PRO A 380 27.52 0.71 7.85
C PRO A 380 28.66 0.20 8.74
N ASP A 381 28.61 0.51 10.03
CA ASP A 381 29.61 0.07 11.00
C ASP A 381 29.04 -0.01 12.42
N LEU A 382 29.74 -0.75 13.28
CA LEU A 382 29.31 -1.03 14.65
C LEU A 382 29.24 0.24 15.52
N ALA A 383 30.13 1.21 15.31
CA ALA A 383 30.14 2.42 16.14
C ALA A 383 28.91 3.28 15.84
N THR A 384 28.56 3.42 14.55
CA THR A 384 27.35 4.10 14.10
C THR A 384 26.09 3.38 14.61
N ALA A 385 26.00 2.06 14.43
CA ALA A 385 24.85 1.28 14.91
C ALA A 385 24.66 1.39 16.44
N GLN A 386 25.74 1.32 17.22
CA GLN A 386 25.66 1.45 18.68
C GLN A 386 25.26 2.87 19.12
N ALA A 387 25.70 3.90 18.41
CA ALA A 387 25.32 5.27 18.72
C ALA A 387 23.83 5.52 18.47
N LEU A 388 23.29 5.02 17.35
CA LEU A 388 21.87 5.08 17.02
C LEU A 388 21.02 4.28 18.01
N LEU A 389 21.44 3.05 18.35
CA LEU A 389 20.75 2.22 19.33
C LEU A 389 20.68 2.93 20.69
N ALA A 390 21.79 3.48 21.17
CA ALA A 390 21.83 4.18 22.45
C ALA A 390 21.01 5.48 22.47
N ALA A 391 20.89 6.17 21.32
CA ALA A 391 20.08 7.38 21.20
C ALA A 391 18.57 7.08 21.14
N SER A 392 18.19 5.92 20.60
CA SER A 392 16.79 5.56 20.33
C SER A 392 16.13 4.71 21.43
N GLN A 393 16.91 4.27 22.43
CA GLN A 393 16.38 3.63 23.62
C GLN A 393 15.55 4.62 24.46
N PRO A 394 14.50 4.14 25.16
CA PRO A 394 13.60 4.97 25.96
C PRO A 394 14.26 5.73 27.13
#